data_AF-A0A926S609-F1
#
_entry.id   AF-A0A926S609-F1
#
_cell.length_a   1.000
_cell.length_b   1.000
_cell.length_c   1.000
_cell.angle_alpha   90.00
_cell.angle_beta   90.00
_cell.angle_gamma   90.00
#
_symmetry.space_group_name_H-M   'P 1'
#
loop_
_entity.id
_entity.type
_entity.pdbx_description
1 polymer ?
#
loop_
_entity_poly.entity_id
_entity_poly.type
_entity_poly.pdbx_seq_one_letter_code
_entity_poly.pdbx_strand_id
1 'polypeptide(L)'
;MMMKRQFKYFLLLIFLAFGIASTAQTPDVKMPRLVTTNGRHALLVDGKPFLILGGQAHNSSAWPGMLPQVWKAIDKLHANTLEVPIYWENIEPEQNRFNFAVIDTLLAQARQHNKKLVLLWFATWKNGSNHYMPAWMKKNASKYPNTTGLKGKLIDSPSPNVNATLDADIAAFKAVMGHLKAADSQHTVIMMQVENEPGSWDTIRDYSPVAQKVFEQQVPAALLTPAVLKELKHTNTAKGTWQQVFADNADEYFQAWSIATFIGKVAAAGKAIYPLPMYVNAALRDPLTDPKPPSYESGGPTDNVLALWKAAAPAIDLLAPDIYLSGSEKILKVIELYDRPDNALFVPEAGLEPEKAKYLYSVLAHGGIGFSPFGIDANNADVTDEELSASLRPFSQDYAALSGMADLMAGWVYEGKVSALVEHDDHSEQTLDLGMWQAKVAFGSIDRNIVKPNVISTGRVIIIKLAPDSFILLGSLANITFKPLKENSGKAWQYLKVEEGIYQNGTFKSLRVLNGDETDWGGPRFDRRTTVLKVDLVAR
;
A
#
# COMPACT_ATOMS: atom_id res chain seq x y z
N MET A 1 7.91 74.58 54.76
CA MET A 1 6.98 75.63 54.29
C MET A 1 6.15 75.03 53.16
N MET A 2 4.82 74.99 53.36
CA MET A 2 3.68 74.85 52.43
C MET A 2 3.93 74.87 50.90
N MET A 3 3.09 74.37 49.98
CA MET A 3 1.92 73.47 49.88
C MET A 3 1.47 73.58 48.38
N LYS A 4 0.70 72.60 47.87
CA LYS A 4 -0.14 72.58 46.62
C LYS A 4 0.58 72.23 45.29
N ARG A 5 0.34 71.14 44.54
CA ARG A 5 -0.84 70.33 44.12
C ARG A 5 -1.62 70.95 42.93
N GLN A 6 -1.52 70.37 41.72
CA GLN A 6 -2.62 69.78 40.88
C GLN A 6 -2.44 69.87 39.33
N PHE A 7 -2.40 68.67 38.73
CA PHE A 7 -3.03 68.17 37.48
C PHE A 7 -3.37 69.10 36.30
N LYS A 8 -2.99 68.66 35.09
CA LYS A 8 -3.92 68.36 33.96
C LYS A 8 -3.24 67.51 32.87
N TYR A 9 -3.97 66.48 32.43
CA TYR A 9 -3.63 65.50 31.40
C TYR A 9 -3.74 66.07 29.97
N PHE A 10 -2.85 65.63 29.07
CA PHE A 10 -3.21 65.17 27.72
C PHE A 10 -1.98 64.47 27.10
N LEU A 11 -1.94 63.13 27.12
CA LEU A 11 -0.95 62.35 26.38
C LEU A 11 -1.65 61.79 25.14
N LEU A 12 -1.29 62.31 23.97
CA LEU A 12 -1.74 61.83 22.68
C LEU A 12 -0.92 60.58 22.32
N LEU A 13 -1.51 59.39 22.49
CA LEU A 13 -0.96 58.12 22.01
C LEU A 13 -1.35 57.92 20.54
N ILE A 14 -0.39 58.09 19.64
CA ILE A 14 -0.50 57.65 18.24
C ILE A 14 -0.26 56.13 18.23
N PHE A 15 -1.35 55.34 18.16
CA PHE A 15 -1.28 53.94 17.77
C PHE A 15 -1.16 53.86 16.25
N LEU A 16 0.06 53.60 15.75
CA LEU A 16 0.24 53.11 14.38
C LEU A 16 -0.20 51.63 14.35
N ALA A 17 -1.40 51.38 13.85
CA ALA A 17 -1.84 50.04 13.49
C ALA A 17 -1.10 49.62 12.20
N PHE A 18 -0.02 48.85 12.34
CA PHE A 18 0.49 48.04 11.23
C PHE A 18 -0.50 46.91 10.99
N GLY A 19 -1.41 47.12 10.04
CA GLY A 19 -2.20 46.05 9.44
C GLY A 19 -1.26 45.14 8.66
N ILE A 20 -0.77 44.07 9.30
CA ILE A 20 -0.22 42.93 8.58
C ILE A 20 -1.41 42.28 7.89
N ALA A 21 -1.62 42.63 6.63
CA ALA A 21 -2.43 41.83 5.74
C ALA A 21 -1.73 40.48 5.59
N SER A 22 -2.12 39.51 6.43
CA SER A 22 -1.82 38.10 6.21
C SER A 22 -2.52 37.70 4.92
N THR A 23 -1.85 37.89 3.78
CA THR A 23 -2.20 37.14 2.57
C THR A 23 -2.01 35.68 2.94
N ALA A 24 -3.11 34.98 3.21
CA ALA A 24 -3.09 33.53 3.23
C ALA A 24 -2.56 33.09 1.87
N GLN A 25 -1.27 32.71 1.81
CA GLN A 25 -0.77 31.97 0.66
C GLN A 25 -1.65 30.74 0.60
N THR A 26 -2.46 30.63 -0.44
CA THR A 26 -3.05 29.35 -0.83
C THR A 26 -1.91 28.34 -0.80
N PRO A 27 -2.03 27.23 -0.05
CA PRO A 27 -1.01 26.19 -0.04
C PRO A 27 -0.64 25.86 -1.49
N ASP A 28 0.65 25.73 -1.77
CA ASP A 28 1.12 25.20 -3.05
C ASP A 28 0.70 23.72 -3.11
N VAL A 29 -0.54 23.47 -3.54
CA VAL A 29 -1.17 22.15 -3.63
C VAL A 29 -0.44 21.41 -4.76
N LYS A 30 0.45 20.48 -4.37
CA LYS A 30 1.29 19.72 -5.30
C LYS A 30 0.65 18.38 -5.59
N MET A 31 0.56 18.07 -6.88
CA MET A 31 0.09 16.77 -7.36
C MET A 31 0.76 15.62 -6.61
N PRO A 32 -0.01 14.62 -6.15
CA PRO A 32 0.55 13.40 -5.59
C PRO A 32 1.56 12.78 -6.55
N ARG A 33 2.67 12.29 -6.03
CA ARG A 33 3.72 11.67 -6.85
C ARG A 33 4.57 10.71 -6.04
N LEU A 34 5.00 9.63 -6.69
CA LEU A 34 6.04 8.76 -6.15
C LEU A 34 7.42 9.36 -6.40
N VAL A 35 8.27 9.33 -5.38
CA VAL A 35 9.68 9.72 -5.48
C VAL A 35 10.57 8.57 -5.06
N THR A 36 11.71 8.46 -5.70
CA THR A 36 12.71 7.42 -5.43
C THR A 36 14.06 8.07 -5.14
N THR A 37 14.75 7.63 -4.10
CA THR A 37 16.14 8.05 -3.81
C THR A 37 16.89 6.87 -3.21
N ASN A 38 18.02 6.50 -3.84
CA ASN A 38 18.87 5.37 -3.42
C ASN A 38 18.08 4.05 -3.23
N GLY A 39 17.12 3.77 -4.11
CA GLY A 39 16.29 2.57 -4.06
C GLY A 39 15.21 2.58 -2.98
N ARG A 40 14.97 3.71 -2.29
CA ARG A 40 13.83 3.88 -1.37
C ARG A 40 12.81 4.83 -1.92
N HIS A 41 11.56 4.62 -1.53
CA HIS A 41 10.39 5.24 -2.14
C HIS A 41 9.56 6.02 -1.11
N ALA A 42 8.90 7.07 -1.57
CA ALA A 42 7.85 7.75 -0.81
C ALA A 42 6.73 8.18 -1.75
N LEU A 43 5.49 8.02 -1.29
CA LEU A 43 4.35 8.74 -1.86
C LEU A 43 4.36 10.15 -1.27
N LEU A 44 4.49 11.17 -2.12
CA LEU A 44 4.30 12.55 -1.70
C LEU A 44 2.85 12.96 -1.95
N VAL A 45 2.18 13.50 -0.94
CA VAL A 45 0.87 14.16 -1.06
C VAL A 45 1.06 15.59 -0.58
N ASP A 46 0.70 16.57 -1.42
CA ASP A 46 0.91 17.99 -1.14
C ASP A 46 2.37 18.33 -0.78
N GLY A 47 3.31 17.61 -1.41
CA GLY A 47 4.75 17.79 -1.23
C GLY A 47 5.35 17.14 0.02
N LYS A 48 4.58 16.39 0.82
CA LYS A 48 5.05 15.71 2.03
C LYS A 48 4.96 14.19 1.90
N PRO A 49 5.90 13.42 2.46
CA PRO A 49 5.74 11.97 2.58
C PRO A 49 4.41 11.62 3.26
N PHE A 50 3.66 10.72 2.65
CA PHE A 50 2.37 10.25 3.11
C PHE A 50 2.41 8.73 3.24
N LEU A 51 1.99 8.23 4.40
CA LEU A 51 1.83 6.80 4.65
C LEU A 51 0.35 6.44 4.51
N ILE A 52 0.05 5.51 3.61
CA ILE A 52 -1.30 4.96 3.46
C ILE A 52 -1.54 3.98 4.62
N LEU A 53 -2.33 4.42 5.60
CA LEU A 53 -3.00 3.55 6.55
C LEU A 53 -4.39 3.29 5.97
N GLY A 54 -4.45 2.28 5.09
CA GLY A 54 -5.57 2.07 4.19
C GLY A 54 -6.63 1.14 4.75
N GLY A 55 -7.73 1.03 4.02
CA GLY A 55 -8.71 0.00 4.23
C GLY A 55 -9.57 -0.07 2.99
N GLN A 56 -9.73 -1.26 2.44
CA GLN A 56 -10.43 -1.45 1.18
C GLN A 56 -11.86 -1.91 1.43
N ALA A 57 -12.80 -1.20 0.80
CA ALA A 57 -14.21 -1.59 0.80
C ALA A 57 -14.41 -2.92 0.04
N HIS A 58 -15.48 -3.64 0.37
CA HIS A 58 -15.86 -4.80 -0.41
C HIS A 58 -16.22 -4.43 -1.87
N ASN A 59 -16.11 -5.41 -2.76
CA ASN A 59 -16.27 -5.24 -4.22
C ASN A 59 -17.62 -4.63 -4.63
N SER A 60 -18.66 -4.76 -3.81
CA SER A 60 -20.02 -4.24 -4.07
C SER A 60 -20.45 -3.17 -3.07
N SER A 61 -19.50 -2.42 -2.50
CA SER A 61 -19.77 -1.42 -1.45
C SER A 61 -19.74 0.03 -1.92
N ALA A 62 -19.29 0.32 -3.15
CA ALA A 62 -19.24 1.69 -3.69
C ALA A 62 -20.61 2.16 -4.25
N TRP A 63 -21.68 1.89 -3.50
CA TRP A 63 -23.05 2.29 -3.81
C TRP A 63 -23.62 3.15 -2.69
N PRO A 64 -24.46 4.15 -2.99
CA PRO A 64 -24.99 5.08 -1.98
C PRO A 64 -25.61 4.41 -0.73
N GLY A 65 -26.25 3.25 -0.90
CA GLY A 65 -26.85 2.49 0.21
C GLY A 65 -25.84 1.80 1.14
N MET A 66 -24.61 1.56 0.68
CA MET A 66 -23.55 0.88 1.43
C MET A 66 -22.55 1.88 2.03
N LEU A 67 -22.37 3.05 1.42
CA LEU A 67 -21.37 4.04 1.82
C LEU A 67 -21.41 4.45 3.31
N PRO A 68 -22.58 4.65 3.97
CA PRO A 68 -22.61 4.97 5.40
C PRO A 68 -21.83 3.96 6.26
N GLN A 69 -21.95 2.68 5.92
CA GLN A 69 -21.27 1.60 6.62
C GLN A 69 -19.77 1.53 6.27
N VAL A 70 -19.40 1.81 5.02
CA VAL A 70 -18.00 1.92 4.60
C VAL A 70 -17.26 3.02 5.37
N TRP A 71 -17.85 4.21 5.49
CA TRP A 71 -17.22 5.32 6.22
C TRP A 71 -17.09 5.01 7.71
N LYS A 72 -18.11 4.39 8.30
CA LYS A 72 -18.07 3.94 9.69
C LYS A 72 -16.93 2.93 9.93
N ALA A 73 -16.70 2.02 8.98
CA ALA A 73 -15.59 1.07 9.05
C ALA A 73 -14.23 1.77 9.00
N ILE A 74 -14.02 2.68 8.05
CA ILE A 74 -12.77 3.46 7.92
C ILE A 74 -12.46 4.27 9.18
N ASP A 75 -13.48 4.89 9.78
CA ASP A 75 -13.30 5.67 11.01
C ASP A 75 -12.95 4.79 12.21
N LYS A 76 -13.60 3.63 12.36
CA LYS A 76 -13.27 2.67 13.43
C LYS A 76 -11.94 1.97 13.22
N LEU A 77 -11.50 1.81 11.98
CA LEU A 77 -10.18 1.31 11.65
C LEU A 77 -9.09 2.34 11.98
N HIS A 78 -9.44 3.61 12.17
CA HIS A 78 -8.49 4.73 12.25
C HIS A 78 -7.66 4.90 10.98
N ALA A 79 -8.17 4.42 9.85
CA ALA A 79 -7.53 4.56 8.54
C ALA A 79 -7.57 6.04 8.09
N ASN A 80 -6.53 6.46 7.36
CA ASN A 80 -6.44 7.79 6.75
C ASN A 80 -6.83 7.79 5.26
N THR A 81 -6.94 6.60 4.67
CA THR A 81 -7.20 6.41 3.24
C THR A 81 -8.23 5.30 3.06
N LEU A 82 -9.24 5.53 2.22
CA LEU A 82 -10.18 4.51 1.78
C LEU A 82 -9.81 4.06 0.36
N GLU A 83 -9.69 2.76 0.18
CA GLU A 83 -9.62 2.16 -1.16
C GLU A 83 -11.02 1.69 -1.55
N VAL A 84 -11.51 2.17 -2.70
CA VAL A 84 -12.91 1.98 -3.08
C VAL A 84 -13.05 1.82 -4.59
N PRO A 85 -13.80 0.82 -5.07
CA PRO A 85 -13.95 0.61 -6.49
C PRO A 85 -14.81 1.67 -7.16
N ILE A 86 -14.48 1.95 -8.42
CA ILE A 86 -15.33 2.64 -9.36
C ILE A 86 -15.56 1.71 -10.55
N TYR A 87 -16.83 1.52 -10.92
CA TYR A 87 -17.23 0.48 -11.86
C TYR A 87 -17.43 1.04 -13.26
N TRP A 88 -16.73 0.50 -14.27
CA TRP A 88 -16.91 0.94 -15.65
C TRP A 88 -18.37 0.82 -16.10
N GLU A 89 -19.04 -0.30 -15.78
CA GLU A 89 -20.46 -0.50 -16.12
C GLU A 89 -21.43 0.56 -15.55
N ASN A 90 -21.09 1.17 -14.41
CA ASN A 90 -21.89 2.24 -13.82
C ASN A 90 -21.48 3.62 -14.35
N ILE A 91 -20.19 3.80 -14.65
CA ILE A 91 -19.65 5.05 -15.19
C ILE A 91 -20.08 5.26 -16.64
N GLU A 92 -20.18 4.20 -17.45
CA GLU A 92 -20.56 4.28 -18.86
C GLU A 92 -21.62 3.22 -19.21
N PRO A 93 -22.85 3.33 -18.65
CA PRO A 93 -23.92 2.34 -18.84
C PRO A 93 -24.36 2.21 -20.30
N GLU A 94 -24.22 3.30 -21.07
CA GLU A 94 -24.36 3.33 -22.53
C GLU A 94 -23.10 3.94 -23.13
N GLN A 95 -22.69 3.47 -24.30
CA GLN A 95 -21.45 3.92 -24.94
C GLN A 95 -21.45 5.45 -25.15
N ASN A 96 -20.39 6.11 -24.64
CA ASN A 96 -20.18 7.56 -24.58
C ASN A 96 -21.21 8.34 -23.74
N ARG A 97 -21.94 7.70 -22.83
CA ARG A 97 -22.85 8.36 -21.87
C ARG A 97 -22.32 8.15 -20.47
N PHE A 98 -21.57 9.14 -19.98
CA PHE A 98 -20.89 9.05 -18.69
C PHE A 98 -21.76 9.50 -17.50
N ASN A 99 -21.64 8.78 -16.39
CA ASN A 99 -22.26 9.07 -15.11
C ASN A 99 -21.20 9.06 -13.99
N PHE A 100 -20.90 10.23 -13.43
CA PHE A 100 -19.88 10.39 -12.39
C PHE A 100 -20.44 10.60 -10.97
N ALA A 101 -21.75 10.41 -10.77
CA ALA A 101 -22.41 10.71 -9.50
C ALA A 101 -21.79 9.97 -8.29
N VAL A 102 -21.35 8.72 -8.48
CA VAL A 102 -20.66 7.96 -7.41
C VAL A 102 -19.31 8.58 -7.07
N ILE A 103 -18.53 9.01 -8.08
CA ILE A 103 -17.24 9.70 -7.84
C ILE A 103 -17.46 11.00 -7.08
N ASP A 104 -18.46 11.79 -7.48
CA ASP A 104 -18.80 13.05 -6.79
C ASP A 104 -19.19 12.82 -5.33
N THR A 105 -19.97 11.77 -5.08
CA THR A 105 -20.38 11.37 -3.73
C THR A 105 -19.16 10.95 -2.89
N LEU A 106 -18.28 10.12 -3.44
CA LEU A 106 -17.05 9.67 -2.77
C LEU A 106 -16.13 10.85 -2.44
N LEU A 107 -15.92 11.78 -3.38
CA LEU A 107 -15.11 12.98 -3.15
C LEU A 107 -15.69 13.85 -2.02
N ALA A 108 -17.00 14.09 -2.05
CA ALA A 108 -17.67 14.91 -1.04
C ALA A 108 -17.58 14.26 0.35
N GLN A 109 -17.88 12.96 0.45
CA GLN A 109 -17.87 12.25 1.73
C GLN A 109 -16.45 12.04 2.27
N ALA A 110 -15.47 11.73 1.43
CA ALA A 110 -14.07 11.64 1.85
C ALA A 110 -13.59 12.95 2.50
N ARG A 111 -13.96 14.10 1.92
CA ARG A 111 -13.66 15.42 2.50
C ARG A 111 -14.37 15.66 3.83
N GLN A 112 -15.62 15.21 3.97
CA GLN A 112 -16.37 15.30 5.24
C GLN A 112 -15.73 14.46 6.34
N HIS A 113 -15.23 13.26 6.01
CA HIS A 113 -14.53 12.37 6.94
C HIS A 113 -13.04 12.69 7.10
N ASN A 114 -12.52 13.69 6.39
CA ASN A 114 -11.09 14.05 6.35
C ASN A 114 -10.19 12.84 5.98
N LYS A 115 -10.56 12.12 4.92
CA LYS A 115 -9.86 10.96 4.39
C LYS A 115 -9.35 11.23 2.98
N LYS A 116 -8.29 10.51 2.60
CA LYS A 116 -7.85 10.39 1.20
C LYS A 116 -8.51 9.17 0.55
N LEU A 117 -8.46 9.12 -0.77
CA LEU A 117 -8.99 8.04 -1.59
C LEU A 117 -7.90 7.41 -2.46
N VAL A 118 -7.93 6.08 -2.54
CA VAL A 118 -7.41 5.33 -3.69
C VAL A 118 -8.63 4.81 -4.44
N LEU A 119 -8.77 5.19 -5.70
CA LEU A 119 -9.87 4.68 -6.52
C LEU A 119 -9.41 3.43 -7.28
N LEU A 120 -10.26 2.42 -7.34
CA LEU A 120 -9.96 1.17 -8.05
C LEU A 120 -10.76 1.11 -9.36
N TRP A 121 -10.07 1.23 -10.50
CA TRP A 121 -10.71 1.15 -11.82
C TRP A 121 -11.08 -0.29 -12.15
N PHE A 122 -12.30 -0.70 -11.81
CA PHE A 122 -12.81 -2.03 -12.14
C PHE A 122 -13.42 -1.98 -13.55
N ALA A 123 -12.65 -2.44 -14.53
CA ALA A 123 -12.95 -2.24 -15.94
C ALA A 123 -12.75 -3.49 -16.80
N THR A 124 -11.71 -3.54 -17.63
CA THR A 124 -11.44 -4.68 -18.50
C THR A 124 -11.15 -5.92 -17.66
N TRP A 125 -10.29 -5.82 -16.66
CA TRP A 125 -10.04 -6.94 -15.75
C TRP A 125 -10.45 -6.64 -14.31
N LYS A 126 -11.21 -7.59 -13.75
CA LYS A 126 -11.39 -7.78 -12.31
C LYS A 126 -11.26 -9.26 -11.99
N ASN A 127 -10.18 -9.65 -11.31
CA ASN A 127 -9.84 -11.06 -11.00
C ASN A 127 -9.85 -11.91 -12.28
N GLY A 128 -9.20 -11.38 -13.31
CA GLY A 128 -9.10 -12.00 -14.63
C GLY A 128 -10.34 -11.94 -15.49
N SER A 129 -11.49 -11.57 -14.94
CA SER A 129 -12.78 -11.56 -15.61
C SER A 129 -13.20 -10.19 -16.14
N ASN A 130 -14.19 -10.16 -17.03
CA ASN A 130 -14.78 -8.95 -17.60
C ASN A 130 -16.06 -8.48 -16.87
N HIS A 131 -16.28 -8.92 -15.63
CA HIS A 131 -17.58 -8.78 -14.95
C HIS A 131 -17.99 -7.34 -14.66
N TYR A 132 -17.08 -6.37 -14.68
CA TYR A 132 -17.38 -4.94 -14.50
C TYR A 132 -17.35 -4.13 -15.80
N MET A 133 -17.12 -4.76 -16.96
CA MET A 133 -17.29 -4.11 -18.26
C MET A 133 -18.77 -3.72 -18.48
N PRO A 134 -19.07 -2.64 -19.22
CA PRO A 134 -20.45 -2.25 -19.50
C PRO A 134 -21.24 -3.32 -20.27
N ALA A 135 -22.56 -3.36 -20.03
CA ALA A 135 -23.46 -4.31 -20.67
C ALA A 135 -23.42 -4.26 -22.21
N TRP A 136 -23.20 -3.08 -22.80
CA TRP A 136 -23.09 -2.92 -24.25
C TRP A 136 -21.83 -3.57 -24.84
N MET A 137 -20.78 -3.76 -24.04
CA MET A 137 -19.59 -4.54 -24.44
C MET A 137 -19.84 -6.04 -24.24
N LYS A 138 -20.33 -6.44 -23.05
CA LYS A 138 -20.62 -7.86 -22.72
C LYS A 138 -21.58 -8.52 -23.72
N LYS A 139 -22.56 -7.76 -24.24
CA LYS A 139 -23.51 -8.23 -25.27
C LYS A 139 -22.93 -8.31 -26.68
N ASN A 140 -21.72 -7.80 -26.92
CA ASN A 140 -21.07 -7.72 -28.23
C ASN A 140 -19.72 -8.43 -28.24
N ALA A 141 -19.74 -9.73 -27.92
CA ALA A 141 -18.55 -10.56 -27.84
C ALA A 141 -17.79 -10.72 -29.18
N SER A 142 -18.40 -10.40 -30.34
CA SER A 142 -17.67 -10.39 -31.61
C SER A 142 -16.73 -9.19 -31.73
N LYS A 143 -17.09 -8.05 -31.13
CA LYS A 143 -16.26 -6.84 -31.09
C LYS A 143 -15.32 -6.81 -29.87
N TYR A 144 -15.77 -7.36 -28.75
CA TYR A 144 -15.02 -7.41 -27.48
C TYR A 144 -14.91 -8.88 -27.02
N PRO A 145 -14.13 -9.72 -27.73
CA PRO A 145 -14.08 -11.14 -27.44
C PRO A 145 -13.28 -11.43 -26.17
N ASN A 146 -13.67 -12.51 -25.53
CA ASN A 146 -12.85 -13.16 -24.54
C ASN A 146 -11.68 -13.93 -25.18
N THR A 147 -10.68 -14.20 -24.34
CA THR A 147 -9.55 -15.08 -24.61
C THR A 147 -10.01 -16.45 -25.10
N THR A 148 -9.36 -16.95 -26.14
CA THR A 148 -9.52 -18.33 -26.62
C THR A 148 -8.42 -19.19 -26.01
N GLY A 149 -8.79 -20.18 -25.20
CA GLY A 149 -7.83 -21.12 -24.62
C GLY A 149 -7.26 -22.11 -25.64
N LEU A 150 -6.22 -22.84 -25.26
CA LEU A 150 -5.46 -23.76 -26.13
C LEU A 150 -6.33 -24.77 -26.90
N LYS A 151 -7.46 -25.21 -26.32
CA LYS A 151 -8.40 -26.16 -26.95
C LYS A 151 -9.48 -25.47 -27.81
N GLY A 152 -9.32 -24.19 -28.13
CA GLY A 152 -10.27 -23.39 -28.90
C GLY A 152 -11.54 -22.96 -28.13
N LYS A 153 -11.62 -23.25 -26.83
CA LYS A 153 -12.76 -22.83 -25.98
C LYS A 153 -12.54 -21.41 -25.48
N LEU A 154 -13.61 -20.62 -25.41
CA LEU A 154 -13.57 -19.31 -24.77
C LEU A 154 -13.37 -19.47 -23.26
N ILE A 155 -12.52 -18.60 -22.70
CA ILE A 155 -12.24 -18.47 -21.27
C ILE A 155 -13.01 -17.25 -20.73
N ASP A 156 -13.39 -17.24 -19.46
CA ASP A 156 -14.04 -16.07 -18.85
C ASP A 156 -13.03 -14.96 -18.51
N SER A 157 -12.38 -14.44 -19.54
CA SER A 157 -11.37 -13.37 -19.44
C SER A 157 -11.28 -12.64 -20.77
N PRO A 158 -11.22 -11.29 -20.81
CA PRO A 158 -11.11 -10.54 -22.05
C PRO A 158 -9.74 -10.73 -22.70
N SER A 159 -9.69 -10.74 -24.04
CA SER A 159 -8.41 -10.82 -24.75
C SER A 159 -7.68 -9.45 -24.72
N PRO A 160 -6.40 -9.39 -24.29
CA PRO A 160 -5.62 -8.15 -24.32
C PRO A 160 -5.20 -7.73 -25.73
N ASN A 161 -5.39 -8.58 -26.74
CA ASN A 161 -4.93 -8.38 -28.11
C ASN A 161 -6.00 -7.73 -29.03
N VAL A 162 -7.03 -7.13 -28.44
CA VAL A 162 -8.16 -6.53 -29.16
C VAL A 162 -8.15 -5.00 -28.98
N ASN A 163 -7.83 -4.28 -30.05
CA ASN A 163 -7.80 -2.81 -30.02
C ASN A 163 -9.16 -2.19 -29.66
N ALA A 164 -10.28 -2.79 -30.09
CA ALA A 164 -11.60 -2.25 -29.78
C ALA A 164 -11.88 -2.20 -28.25
N THR A 165 -11.45 -3.22 -27.51
CA THR A 165 -11.55 -3.25 -26.04
C THR A 165 -10.64 -2.19 -25.43
N LEU A 166 -9.39 -2.13 -25.88
CA LEU A 166 -8.40 -1.14 -25.42
C LEU A 166 -8.87 0.30 -25.65
N ASP A 167 -9.35 0.62 -26.86
CA ASP A 167 -9.78 1.96 -27.22
C ASP A 167 -10.99 2.41 -26.40
N ALA A 168 -11.90 1.47 -26.09
CA ALA A 168 -13.06 1.74 -25.23
C ALA A 168 -12.64 2.01 -23.78
N ASP A 169 -11.73 1.20 -23.23
CA ASP A 169 -11.21 1.39 -21.87
C ASP A 169 -10.47 2.73 -21.74
N ILE A 170 -9.55 3.02 -22.67
CA ILE A 170 -8.85 4.30 -22.76
C ILE A 170 -9.84 5.47 -22.79
N ALA A 171 -10.92 5.38 -23.57
CA ALA A 171 -11.90 6.45 -23.68
C ALA A 171 -12.62 6.70 -22.33
N ALA A 172 -13.08 5.63 -21.67
CA ALA A 172 -13.76 5.72 -20.39
C ALA A 172 -12.82 6.18 -19.26
N PHE A 173 -11.63 5.61 -19.18
CA PHE A 173 -10.63 5.98 -18.18
C PHE A 173 -10.19 7.45 -18.34
N LYS A 174 -9.98 7.93 -19.58
CA LYS A 174 -9.74 9.36 -19.84
C LYS A 174 -10.89 10.26 -19.37
N ALA A 175 -12.13 9.80 -19.53
CA ALA A 175 -13.31 10.55 -19.06
C ALA A 175 -13.32 10.64 -17.52
N VAL A 176 -13.02 9.54 -16.82
CA VAL A 176 -12.83 9.51 -15.36
C VAL A 176 -11.72 10.46 -14.92
N MET A 177 -10.53 10.37 -15.52
CA MET A 177 -9.40 11.24 -15.16
C MET A 177 -9.67 12.71 -15.48
N GLY A 178 -10.42 13.00 -16.55
CA GLY A 178 -10.88 14.34 -16.88
C GLY A 178 -11.87 14.90 -15.87
N HIS A 179 -12.80 14.07 -15.39
CA HIS A 179 -13.72 14.43 -14.33
C HIS A 179 -12.99 14.71 -13.01
N LEU A 180 -12.07 13.83 -12.59
CA LEU A 180 -11.24 14.04 -11.39
C LEU A 180 -10.43 15.33 -11.47
N LYS A 181 -9.83 15.64 -12.61
CA LYS A 181 -9.12 16.91 -12.80
C LYS A 181 -10.00 18.13 -12.57
N ALA A 182 -11.27 18.06 -12.96
CA ALA A 182 -12.22 19.15 -12.80
C ALA A 182 -12.81 19.23 -11.38
N ALA A 183 -13.10 18.09 -10.75
CA ALA A 183 -13.83 17.99 -9.49
C ALA A 183 -12.92 17.87 -8.23
N ASP A 184 -11.66 17.48 -8.38
CA ASP A 184 -10.74 17.16 -7.28
C ASP A 184 -9.53 18.09 -7.14
N SER A 185 -9.80 19.37 -6.94
CA SER A 185 -8.75 20.39 -6.71
C SER A 185 -8.00 20.26 -5.38
N GLN A 186 -8.42 19.36 -4.48
CA GLN A 186 -7.84 19.17 -3.14
C GLN A 186 -6.96 17.92 -3.05
N HIS A 187 -6.78 17.21 -4.17
CA HIS A 187 -6.11 15.91 -4.21
C HIS A 187 -6.66 14.98 -3.11
N THR A 188 -8.00 14.88 -3.05
CA THR A 188 -8.70 13.91 -2.22
C THR A 188 -8.36 12.51 -2.71
N VAL A 189 -8.34 12.29 -4.02
CA VAL A 189 -7.77 11.09 -4.64
C VAL A 189 -6.26 11.24 -4.74
N ILE A 190 -5.52 10.32 -4.15
CA ILE A 190 -4.05 10.35 -4.08
C ILE A 190 -3.37 9.33 -4.97
N MET A 191 -4.11 8.29 -5.39
CA MET A 191 -3.61 7.22 -6.25
C MET A 191 -4.79 6.54 -6.95
N MET A 192 -4.52 5.88 -8.08
CA MET A 192 -5.50 5.12 -8.86
C MET A 192 -4.96 3.72 -9.15
N GLN A 193 -5.70 2.67 -8.80
CA GLN A 193 -5.45 1.34 -9.34
C GLN A 193 -6.01 1.27 -10.76
N VAL A 194 -5.23 0.77 -11.72
CA VAL A 194 -5.67 0.58 -13.10
C VAL A 194 -5.94 -0.90 -13.31
N GLU A 195 -7.20 -1.25 -13.52
CA GLU A 195 -7.73 -2.62 -13.46
C GLU A 195 -7.73 -3.20 -12.03
N ASN A 196 -8.06 -4.50 -11.89
CA ASN A 196 -7.91 -5.24 -10.64
C ASN A 196 -7.54 -6.69 -10.89
N GLU A 197 -6.40 -7.14 -10.36
CA GLU A 197 -5.87 -8.50 -10.53
C GLU A 197 -6.03 -8.97 -12.00
N PRO A 198 -5.31 -8.36 -12.94
CA PRO A 198 -5.46 -8.68 -14.36
C PRO A 198 -4.78 -10.02 -14.68
N GLY A 199 -5.34 -10.74 -15.64
CA GLY A 199 -4.83 -12.03 -16.04
C GLY A 199 -5.92 -12.94 -16.59
N SER A 200 -5.61 -14.23 -16.66
CA SER A 200 -6.58 -15.27 -17.03
C SER A 200 -6.34 -16.55 -16.23
N TRP A 201 -7.42 -17.14 -15.73
CA TRP A 201 -7.45 -18.49 -15.18
C TRP A 201 -7.71 -19.53 -16.27
N ASP A 202 -7.38 -20.80 -16.02
CA ASP A 202 -7.60 -21.95 -16.91
C ASP A 202 -6.91 -21.89 -18.29
N THR A 203 -6.10 -20.86 -18.55
CA THR A 203 -5.28 -20.74 -19.75
C THR A 203 -4.02 -19.91 -19.49
N ILE A 204 -2.96 -20.17 -20.27
CA ILE A 204 -1.70 -19.40 -20.13
C ILE A 204 -1.80 -18.07 -20.88
N ARG A 205 -2.43 -18.07 -22.07
CA ARG A 205 -2.57 -16.90 -22.93
C ARG A 205 -3.80 -16.97 -23.82
N ASP A 206 -4.01 -15.93 -24.61
CA ASP A 206 -4.90 -16.00 -25.77
C ASP A 206 -4.28 -16.76 -26.95
N TYR A 207 -4.96 -17.84 -27.36
CA TYR A 207 -4.66 -18.68 -28.51
C TYR A 207 -5.58 -18.38 -29.71
N SER A 208 -6.33 -17.28 -29.67
CA SER A 208 -7.12 -16.83 -30.83
C SER A 208 -6.23 -16.56 -32.05
N PRO A 209 -6.76 -16.65 -33.28
CA PRO A 209 -5.98 -16.31 -34.48
C PRO A 209 -5.37 -14.89 -34.46
N VAL A 210 -6.03 -13.95 -33.78
CA VAL A 210 -5.54 -12.58 -33.60
C VAL A 210 -4.30 -12.57 -32.71
N ALA A 211 -4.38 -13.19 -31.53
CA ALA A 211 -3.26 -13.25 -30.59
C ALA A 211 -2.10 -14.10 -31.13
N GLN A 212 -2.40 -15.23 -31.79
CA GLN A 212 -1.39 -16.09 -32.40
C GLN A 212 -0.55 -15.34 -33.44
N LYS A 213 -1.16 -14.47 -34.24
CA LYS A 213 -0.45 -13.62 -35.21
C LYS A 213 0.53 -12.64 -34.53
N VAL A 214 0.27 -12.21 -33.29
CA VAL A 214 1.18 -11.35 -32.52
C VAL A 214 2.26 -12.20 -31.83
N PHE A 215 1.91 -13.38 -31.32
CA PHE A 215 2.85 -14.34 -30.74
C PHE A 215 3.91 -14.83 -31.74
N GLU A 216 3.57 -14.90 -33.03
CA GLU A 216 4.50 -15.27 -34.11
C GLU A 216 5.38 -14.10 -34.58
N GLN A 217 5.18 -12.89 -34.04
CA GLN A 217 6.04 -11.73 -34.34
C GLN A 217 7.29 -11.71 -33.46
N GLN A 218 8.22 -10.83 -33.83
CA GLN A 218 9.45 -10.57 -33.10
C GLN A 218 9.16 -10.08 -31.67
N VAL A 219 9.92 -10.58 -30.70
CA VAL A 219 9.90 -10.05 -29.32
C VAL A 219 10.27 -8.56 -29.35
N PRO A 220 9.50 -7.69 -28.65
CA PRO A 220 9.81 -6.28 -28.55
C PRO A 220 11.20 -6.02 -27.97
N ALA A 221 11.95 -5.10 -28.58
CA ALA A 221 13.33 -4.81 -28.18
C ALA A 221 13.47 -4.36 -26.72
N ALA A 222 12.41 -3.79 -26.13
CA ALA A 222 12.37 -3.40 -24.72
C ALA A 222 12.56 -4.60 -23.77
N LEU A 223 12.14 -5.82 -24.16
CA LEU A 223 12.34 -7.03 -23.36
C LEU A 223 13.71 -7.68 -23.53
N LEU A 224 14.44 -7.32 -24.59
CA LEU A 224 15.75 -7.90 -24.90
C LEU A 224 16.91 -7.11 -24.29
N THR A 225 16.63 -6.17 -23.39
CA THR A 225 17.68 -5.42 -22.69
C THR A 225 18.39 -6.31 -21.66
N PRO A 226 19.71 -6.14 -21.43
CA PRO A 226 20.44 -6.95 -20.45
C PRO A 226 19.85 -6.91 -19.04
N ALA A 227 19.26 -5.78 -18.64
CA ALA A 227 18.62 -5.64 -17.33
C ALA A 227 17.38 -6.52 -17.22
N VAL A 228 16.46 -6.44 -18.20
CA VAL A 228 15.22 -7.25 -18.18
C VAL A 228 15.55 -8.75 -18.30
N LEU A 229 16.44 -9.13 -19.21
CA LEU A 229 16.81 -10.54 -19.40
C LEU A 229 17.47 -11.15 -18.15
N LYS A 230 18.31 -10.38 -17.45
CA LYS A 230 18.92 -10.82 -16.18
C LYS A 230 17.85 -11.13 -15.12
N GLU A 231 16.86 -10.26 -14.97
CA GLU A 231 15.77 -10.45 -14.00
C GLU A 231 14.88 -11.63 -14.37
N LEU A 232 14.60 -11.82 -15.67
CA LEU A 232 13.89 -13.00 -16.20
C LEU A 232 14.74 -14.29 -16.16
N LYS A 233 15.97 -14.24 -15.65
CA LYS A 233 16.94 -15.35 -15.62
C LYS A 233 17.14 -15.97 -17.01
N HIS A 234 17.13 -15.12 -18.04
CA HIS A 234 17.22 -15.50 -19.44
C HIS A 234 18.52 -14.98 -20.07
N THR A 235 19.19 -15.80 -20.88
CA THR A 235 20.52 -15.48 -21.42
C THR A 235 20.52 -15.21 -22.93
N ASN A 236 19.46 -15.61 -23.65
CA ASN A 236 19.37 -15.39 -25.08
C ASN A 236 19.02 -13.93 -25.36
N THR A 237 19.94 -13.23 -26.03
CA THR A 237 19.77 -11.83 -26.48
C THR A 237 19.44 -11.74 -27.97
N ALA A 238 19.31 -12.88 -28.65
CA ALA A 238 19.00 -12.91 -30.07
C ALA A 238 17.61 -12.36 -30.34
N LYS A 239 17.47 -11.70 -31.49
CA LYS A 239 16.16 -11.35 -32.04
C LYS A 239 15.49 -12.60 -32.57
N GLY A 240 14.20 -12.75 -32.31
CA GLY A 240 13.41 -13.89 -32.77
C GLY A 240 11.95 -13.73 -32.36
N THR A 241 11.13 -14.69 -32.75
CA THR A 241 9.75 -14.79 -32.27
C THR A 241 9.69 -15.12 -30.78
N TRP A 242 8.53 -14.96 -30.15
CA TRP A 242 8.34 -15.31 -28.74
C TRP A 242 8.81 -16.73 -28.42
N GLN A 243 8.43 -17.71 -29.24
CA GLN A 243 8.85 -19.10 -29.09
C GLN A 243 10.36 -19.29 -29.26
N GLN A 244 10.99 -18.59 -30.22
CA GLN A 244 12.42 -18.72 -30.49
C GLN A 244 13.29 -18.12 -29.38
N VAL A 245 12.83 -17.02 -28.77
CA VAL A 245 13.57 -16.34 -27.71
C VAL A 245 13.33 -17.04 -26.38
N PHE A 246 12.06 -17.13 -25.94
CA PHE A 246 11.73 -17.50 -24.56
C PHE A 246 11.39 -18.98 -24.35
N ALA A 247 11.33 -19.78 -25.43
CA ALA A 247 11.07 -21.22 -25.38
C ALA A 247 9.84 -21.55 -24.51
N ASP A 248 10.02 -22.31 -23.43
CA ASP A 248 8.92 -22.78 -22.56
C ASP A 248 8.20 -21.64 -21.83
N ASN A 249 8.86 -20.48 -21.64
CA ASN A 249 8.25 -19.30 -21.00
C ASN A 249 7.50 -18.41 -22.00
N ALA A 250 7.53 -18.73 -23.30
CA ALA A 250 7.02 -17.84 -24.35
C ALA A 250 5.54 -17.50 -24.18
N ASP A 251 4.69 -18.48 -23.88
CA ASP A 251 3.25 -18.28 -23.73
C ASP A 251 2.93 -17.33 -22.57
N GLU A 252 3.55 -17.54 -21.41
CA GLU A 252 3.33 -16.72 -20.21
C GLU A 252 3.87 -15.30 -20.39
N TYR A 253 5.11 -15.17 -20.89
CA TYR A 253 5.71 -13.86 -21.11
C TYR A 253 4.95 -13.07 -22.16
N PHE A 254 4.43 -13.72 -23.20
CA PHE A 254 3.56 -13.08 -24.17
C PHE A 254 2.25 -12.57 -23.55
N GLN A 255 1.61 -13.37 -22.69
CA GLN A 255 0.39 -12.95 -22.02
C GLN A 255 0.65 -11.76 -21.09
N ALA A 256 1.67 -11.85 -20.24
CA ALA A 256 2.07 -10.78 -19.34
C ALA A 256 2.40 -9.51 -20.12
N TRP A 257 3.10 -9.62 -21.25
CA TRP A 257 3.44 -8.47 -22.08
C TRP A 257 2.20 -7.83 -22.69
N SER A 258 1.27 -8.64 -23.19
CA SER A 258 0.05 -8.16 -23.83
C SER A 258 -0.83 -7.41 -22.83
N ILE A 259 -1.05 -7.96 -21.63
CA ILE A 259 -1.82 -7.33 -20.56
C ILE A 259 -1.11 -6.07 -20.05
N ALA A 260 0.18 -6.16 -19.72
CA ALA A 260 0.94 -5.01 -19.22
C ALA A 260 0.97 -3.87 -20.26
N THR A 261 1.11 -4.17 -21.55
CA THR A 261 1.06 -3.17 -22.62
C THR A 261 -0.33 -2.53 -22.73
N PHE A 262 -1.41 -3.31 -22.60
CA PHE A 262 -2.78 -2.80 -22.60
C PHE A 262 -2.94 -1.78 -21.45
N ILE A 263 -2.68 -2.23 -20.21
CA ILE A 263 -2.88 -1.42 -19.01
C ILE A 263 -1.93 -0.22 -19.00
N GLY A 264 -0.70 -0.39 -19.46
CA GLY A 264 0.27 0.69 -19.63
C GLY A 264 -0.23 1.79 -20.58
N LYS A 265 -0.98 1.45 -21.64
CA LYS A 265 -1.59 2.43 -22.54
C LYS A 265 -2.80 3.13 -21.89
N VAL A 266 -3.64 2.41 -21.14
CA VAL A 266 -4.73 3.00 -20.34
C VAL A 266 -4.17 4.02 -19.34
N ALA A 267 -3.17 3.60 -18.56
CA ALA A 267 -2.50 4.46 -17.59
C ALA A 267 -1.84 5.68 -18.23
N ALA A 268 -1.10 5.50 -19.34
CA ALA A 268 -0.46 6.60 -20.06
C ALA A 268 -1.48 7.63 -20.56
N ALA A 269 -2.62 7.16 -21.08
CA ALA A 269 -3.70 8.01 -21.55
C ALA A 269 -4.37 8.80 -20.41
N GLY A 270 -4.57 8.16 -19.26
CA GLY A 270 -5.10 8.81 -18.06
C GLY A 270 -4.14 9.86 -17.48
N LYS A 271 -2.85 9.51 -17.34
CA LYS A 271 -1.82 10.44 -16.83
C LYS A 271 -1.63 11.67 -17.70
N ALA A 272 -1.82 11.56 -19.02
CA ALA A 272 -1.79 12.70 -19.92
C ALA A 272 -2.89 13.74 -19.60
N ILE A 273 -3.97 13.33 -18.94
CA ILE A 273 -5.06 14.21 -18.48
C ILE A 273 -4.78 14.72 -17.06
N TYR A 274 -4.57 13.79 -16.12
CA TYR A 274 -4.38 14.06 -14.70
C TYR A 274 -3.35 13.08 -14.12
N PRO A 275 -2.10 13.51 -13.88
CA PRO A 275 -0.96 12.61 -13.62
C PRO A 275 -0.90 12.14 -12.16
N LEU A 276 -1.98 11.55 -11.66
CA LEU A 276 -1.97 10.84 -10.38
C LEU A 276 -1.02 9.64 -10.44
N PRO A 277 -0.42 9.24 -9.30
CA PRO A 277 0.19 7.94 -9.15
C PRO A 277 -0.78 6.82 -9.55
N MET A 278 -0.30 5.84 -10.30
CA MET A 278 -1.07 4.71 -10.80
C MET A 278 -0.34 3.40 -10.52
N TYR A 279 -1.07 2.39 -10.07
CA TYR A 279 -0.52 1.06 -9.81
C TYR A 279 -1.40 -0.05 -10.39
N VAL A 280 -0.85 -1.27 -10.41
CA VAL A 280 -1.57 -2.51 -10.72
C VAL A 280 -1.33 -3.49 -9.59
N ASN A 281 -2.40 -4.11 -9.08
CA ASN A 281 -2.32 -5.16 -8.08
C ASN A 281 -2.14 -6.55 -8.69
N ALA A 282 -1.66 -7.50 -7.87
CA ALA A 282 -1.24 -8.82 -8.31
C ALA A 282 -1.99 -9.91 -7.53
N ALA A 283 -2.77 -10.72 -8.25
CA ALA A 283 -3.15 -12.05 -7.79
C ALA A 283 -1.89 -12.91 -7.69
N LEU A 284 -1.49 -13.21 -6.45
CA LEU A 284 -0.19 -13.83 -6.20
C LEU A 284 -0.16 -15.31 -6.58
N ARG A 285 1.01 -15.75 -7.07
CA ARG A 285 1.39 -17.16 -7.09
C ARG A 285 2.20 -17.50 -5.84
N ASP A 286 2.32 -18.79 -5.52
CA ASP A 286 3.13 -19.23 -4.39
C ASP A 286 4.63 -18.91 -4.65
N PRO A 287 5.28 -18.09 -3.79
CA PRO A 287 6.62 -17.56 -4.07
C PRO A 287 7.74 -18.57 -3.76
N LEU A 288 7.43 -19.72 -3.15
CA LEU A 288 8.42 -20.71 -2.70
C LEU A 288 8.44 -21.97 -3.57
N THR A 289 7.37 -22.25 -4.32
CA THR A 289 7.21 -23.52 -5.05
C THR A 289 7.33 -23.42 -6.58
N ASP A 290 7.54 -22.20 -7.12
CA ASP A 290 7.59 -21.90 -8.56
C ASP A 290 6.51 -22.64 -9.38
N PRO A 291 5.22 -22.44 -9.03
CA PRO A 291 4.13 -23.07 -9.77
C PRO A 291 4.17 -22.69 -11.25
N LYS A 292 3.62 -23.54 -12.12
CA LYS A 292 3.55 -23.28 -13.57
C LYS A 292 2.15 -22.82 -13.98
N PRO A 293 2.02 -21.84 -14.88
CA PRO A 293 0.71 -21.45 -15.38
C PRO A 293 0.08 -22.64 -16.15
N PRO A 294 -1.25 -22.80 -16.15
CA PRO A 294 -2.25 -21.88 -15.61
C PRO A 294 -2.72 -22.22 -14.18
N SER A 295 -1.86 -22.77 -13.32
CA SER A 295 -2.23 -23.06 -11.91
C SER A 295 -2.44 -21.82 -11.03
N TYR A 296 -2.11 -20.65 -11.56
CA TYR A 296 -2.38 -19.32 -11.04
C TYR A 296 -2.84 -18.42 -12.19
N GLU A 297 -3.29 -17.22 -11.85
CA GLU A 297 -3.71 -16.19 -12.80
C GLU A 297 -2.58 -15.77 -13.73
N SER A 298 -2.60 -16.26 -14.97
CA SER A 298 -1.54 -16.00 -15.94
C SER A 298 -1.64 -14.59 -16.50
N GLY A 299 -0.52 -13.88 -16.49
CA GLY A 299 -0.37 -12.57 -17.12
C GLY A 299 -0.37 -11.39 -16.17
N GLY A 300 -0.85 -11.55 -14.93
CA GLY A 300 -0.73 -10.55 -13.87
C GLY A 300 0.73 -10.25 -13.49
N PRO A 301 0.99 -9.21 -12.67
CA PRO A 301 2.34 -8.85 -12.26
C PRO A 301 2.92 -9.76 -11.16
N THR A 302 2.93 -11.08 -11.41
CA THR A 302 3.56 -12.07 -10.51
C THR A 302 5.09 -11.92 -10.45
N ASP A 303 5.71 -12.48 -9.42
CA ASP A 303 7.13 -12.27 -9.10
C ASP A 303 8.11 -12.63 -10.24
N ASN A 304 7.78 -13.61 -11.07
CA ASN A 304 8.60 -14.03 -12.22
C ASN A 304 8.55 -13.09 -13.42
N VAL A 305 7.60 -12.15 -13.47
CA VAL A 305 7.39 -11.25 -14.63
C VAL A 305 7.40 -9.76 -14.25
N LEU A 306 7.79 -9.40 -13.02
CA LEU A 306 7.86 -7.99 -12.60
C LEU A 306 8.72 -7.12 -13.54
N ALA A 307 9.90 -7.59 -13.95
CA ALA A 307 10.78 -6.84 -14.86
C ALA A 307 10.17 -6.68 -16.26
N LEU A 308 9.39 -7.66 -16.71
CA LEU A 308 8.65 -7.61 -17.97
C LEU A 308 7.53 -6.57 -17.88
N TRP A 309 6.77 -6.57 -16.78
CA TRP A 309 5.74 -5.57 -16.51
C TRP A 309 6.31 -4.14 -16.47
N LYS A 310 7.44 -3.94 -15.77
CA LYS A 310 8.14 -2.65 -15.72
C LYS A 310 8.58 -2.15 -17.09
N ALA A 311 9.00 -3.05 -17.98
CA ALA A 311 9.37 -2.70 -19.35
C ALA A 311 8.15 -2.40 -20.24
N ALA A 312 7.06 -3.13 -20.07
CA ALA A 312 5.84 -3.03 -20.88
C ALA A 312 4.96 -1.84 -20.52
N ALA A 313 4.91 -1.47 -19.23
CA ALA A 313 3.97 -0.50 -18.68
C ALA A 313 4.68 0.66 -17.94
N PRO A 314 5.57 1.44 -18.58
CA PRO A 314 6.35 2.49 -17.91
C PRO A 314 5.50 3.65 -17.32
N ALA A 315 4.21 3.74 -17.66
CA ALA A 315 3.29 4.71 -17.07
C ALA A 315 2.73 4.26 -15.71
N ILE A 316 2.84 2.98 -15.36
CA ILE A 316 2.49 2.42 -14.05
C ILE A 316 3.68 2.64 -13.09
N ASP A 317 3.43 3.28 -11.95
CA ASP A 317 4.50 3.66 -11.01
C ASP A 317 4.96 2.47 -10.17
N LEU A 318 4.04 1.59 -9.76
CA LEU A 318 4.35 0.41 -8.95
C LEU A 318 3.43 -0.76 -9.26
N LEU A 319 3.93 -1.96 -8.94
CA LEU A 319 3.23 -3.24 -8.97
C LEU A 319 3.06 -3.69 -7.52
N ALA A 320 1.86 -4.08 -7.14
CA ALA A 320 1.49 -4.24 -5.73
C ALA A 320 0.97 -5.65 -5.43
N PRO A 321 1.44 -6.33 -4.36
CA PRO A 321 0.98 -7.68 -4.03
C PRO A 321 -0.31 -7.69 -3.21
N ASP A 322 -1.24 -8.57 -3.57
CA ASP A 322 -2.46 -8.84 -2.78
C ASP A 322 -2.25 -10.05 -1.86
N ILE A 323 -2.11 -9.80 -0.56
CA ILE A 323 -1.60 -10.79 0.39
C ILE A 323 -2.75 -11.56 1.07
N TYR A 324 -3.12 -12.67 0.44
CA TYR A 324 -4.04 -13.68 1.00
C TYR A 324 -3.38 -15.03 1.30
N LEU A 325 -2.09 -15.18 1.00
CA LEU A 325 -1.32 -16.38 1.32
C LEU A 325 -1.24 -16.60 2.84
N SER A 326 -1.00 -17.83 3.26
CA SER A 326 -0.77 -18.19 4.67
C SER A 326 0.66 -18.66 4.90
N GLY A 327 1.15 -18.44 6.12
CA GLY A 327 2.49 -18.84 6.54
C GLY A 327 3.49 -17.70 6.41
N SER A 328 4.24 -17.48 7.49
CA SER A 328 5.16 -16.36 7.65
C SER A 328 6.26 -16.32 6.57
N GLU A 329 6.84 -17.47 6.23
CA GLU A 329 7.87 -17.56 5.20
C GLU A 329 7.37 -17.09 3.82
N LYS A 330 6.17 -17.52 3.42
CA LYS A 330 5.58 -17.14 2.12
C LYS A 330 5.31 -15.65 2.07
N ILE A 331 4.68 -15.11 3.11
CA ILE A 331 4.28 -13.70 3.12
C ILE A 331 5.51 -12.78 3.18
N LEU A 332 6.49 -13.10 4.01
CA LEU A 332 7.75 -12.35 4.05
C LEU A 332 8.49 -12.43 2.71
N LYS A 333 8.45 -13.58 2.02
CA LYS A 333 9.02 -13.70 0.69
C LYS A 333 8.31 -12.83 -0.35
N VAL A 334 6.99 -12.71 -0.29
CA VAL A 334 6.24 -11.77 -1.16
C VAL A 334 6.72 -10.33 -0.92
N ILE A 335 6.78 -9.89 0.34
CA ILE A 335 7.23 -8.53 0.70
C ILE A 335 8.63 -8.28 0.13
N GLU A 336 9.56 -9.23 0.28
CA GLU A 336 10.91 -9.15 -0.27
C GLU A 336 10.93 -9.05 -1.81
N LEU A 337 10.08 -9.82 -2.51
CA LEU A 337 10.07 -9.85 -3.98
C LEU A 337 9.52 -8.56 -4.62
N TYR A 338 8.60 -7.87 -3.92
CA TYR A 338 7.98 -6.63 -4.41
C TYR A 338 8.67 -5.36 -3.89
N ASP A 339 9.50 -5.44 -2.84
CA ASP A 339 10.43 -4.39 -2.42
C ASP A 339 11.66 -4.36 -3.35
N ARG A 340 11.64 -3.48 -4.34
CA ARG A 340 12.71 -3.39 -5.35
C ARG A 340 13.13 -1.94 -5.57
N PRO A 341 14.39 -1.67 -5.98
CA PRO A 341 14.81 -0.30 -6.31
C PRO A 341 14.00 0.39 -7.42
N ASP A 342 13.31 -0.38 -8.26
CA ASP A 342 12.43 0.07 -9.34
C ASP A 342 10.92 -0.07 -9.01
N ASN A 343 10.56 -0.50 -7.79
CA ASN A 343 9.19 -0.78 -7.38
C ASN A 343 8.95 -0.40 -5.92
N ALA A 344 8.18 0.67 -5.70
CA ALA A 344 7.71 1.00 -4.36
C ALA A 344 6.81 -0.11 -3.80
N LEU A 345 7.11 -0.60 -2.61
CA LEU A 345 6.28 -1.58 -1.92
C LEU A 345 5.00 -0.91 -1.40
N PHE A 346 3.85 -1.44 -1.81
CA PHE A 346 2.53 -1.09 -1.32
C PHE A 346 1.69 -2.36 -1.25
N VAL A 347 1.06 -2.65 -0.10
CA VAL A 347 0.13 -3.78 0.05
C VAL A 347 -1.31 -3.24 0.03
N PRO A 348 -1.97 -3.16 -1.14
CA PRO A 348 -3.33 -2.64 -1.30
C PRO A 348 -4.39 -3.60 -0.76
N GLU A 349 -4.08 -4.90 -0.76
CA GLU A 349 -4.95 -5.92 -0.19
C GLU A 349 -4.19 -6.85 0.75
N ALA A 350 -4.81 -7.10 1.90
CA ALA A 350 -4.46 -8.19 2.78
C ALA A 350 -5.72 -8.77 3.42
N GLY A 351 -5.70 -10.07 3.71
CA GLY A 351 -6.77 -10.70 4.48
C GLY A 351 -7.05 -10.00 5.81
N LEU A 352 -8.31 -9.95 6.24
CA LEU A 352 -8.73 -9.29 7.48
C LEU A 352 -8.47 -10.14 8.74
N GLU A 353 -7.97 -11.36 8.58
CA GLU A 353 -7.66 -12.24 9.71
C GLU A 353 -6.53 -11.70 10.60
N PRO A 354 -6.53 -12.00 11.92
CA PRO A 354 -5.57 -11.44 12.85
C PRO A 354 -4.09 -11.69 12.51
N GLU A 355 -3.80 -12.81 11.84
CA GLU A 355 -2.47 -13.19 11.40
C GLU A 355 -1.85 -12.17 10.44
N LYS A 356 -2.67 -11.47 9.63
CA LYS A 356 -2.19 -10.52 8.63
C LYS A 356 -1.77 -9.18 9.18
N ALA A 357 -2.32 -8.76 10.32
CA ALA A 357 -2.05 -7.45 10.93
C ALA A 357 -0.55 -7.22 11.22
N LYS A 358 0.20 -8.27 11.56
CA LYS A 358 1.63 -8.14 11.85
C LYS A 358 2.45 -7.71 10.65
N TYR A 359 2.04 -8.05 9.42
CA TYR A 359 2.85 -7.76 8.23
C TYR A 359 2.84 -6.29 7.82
N LEU A 360 1.93 -5.46 8.35
CA LEU A 360 2.09 -4.00 8.31
C LEU A 360 3.49 -3.60 8.80
N TYR A 361 3.99 -4.24 9.85
CA TYR A 361 5.28 -3.89 10.45
C TYR A 361 6.43 -4.26 9.52
N SER A 362 6.38 -5.44 8.90
CA SER A 362 7.36 -5.86 7.88
C SER A 362 7.34 -4.92 6.67
N VAL A 363 6.15 -4.55 6.18
CA VAL A 363 6.02 -3.62 5.05
C VAL A 363 6.65 -2.27 5.36
N LEU A 364 6.41 -1.69 6.55
CA LEU A 364 7.03 -0.43 6.96
C LEU A 364 8.56 -0.55 7.10
N ALA A 365 9.07 -1.67 7.60
CA ALA A 365 10.51 -1.92 7.70
C ALA A 365 11.19 -2.08 6.32
N HIS A 366 10.45 -2.55 5.32
CA HIS A 366 10.85 -2.63 3.91
C HIS A 366 10.63 -1.33 3.13
N GLY A 367 10.42 -0.19 3.80
CA GLY A 367 10.26 1.09 3.10
C GLY A 367 8.89 1.26 2.43
N GLY A 368 7.91 0.42 2.77
CA GLY A 368 6.60 0.40 2.13
C GLY A 368 5.78 1.68 2.37
N ILE A 369 5.10 2.14 1.32
CA ILE A 369 4.32 3.39 1.34
C ILE A 369 2.91 3.19 1.92
N GLY A 370 2.48 1.95 2.15
CA GLY A 370 1.12 1.67 2.58
C GLY A 370 0.79 0.20 2.80
N PHE A 371 -0.29 0.00 3.56
CA PHE A 371 -0.91 -1.29 3.81
C PHE A 371 -2.43 -1.08 3.92
N SER A 372 -3.23 -1.97 3.35
CA SER A 372 -4.69 -1.88 3.38
C SER A 372 -5.32 -3.27 3.52
N PRO A 373 -5.99 -3.57 4.64
CA PRO A 373 -6.78 -4.78 4.76
C PRO A 373 -8.06 -4.68 3.91
N PHE A 374 -8.44 -5.79 3.28
CA PHE A 374 -9.60 -5.89 2.42
C PHE A 374 -10.89 -6.20 3.19
N GLY A 375 -12.02 -5.70 2.70
CA GLY A 375 -13.35 -6.09 3.16
C GLY A 375 -13.72 -5.49 4.52
N ILE A 376 -13.26 -4.28 4.80
CA ILE A 376 -13.40 -3.65 6.13
C ILE A 376 -14.86 -3.37 6.53
N ASP A 377 -15.76 -3.27 5.54
CA ASP A 377 -17.16 -2.87 5.74
C ASP A 377 -18.11 -4.04 6.06
N ALA A 378 -17.59 -5.28 6.13
CA ALA A 378 -18.32 -6.52 6.37
C ALA A 378 -19.36 -6.90 5.29
N ASN A 379 -19.44 -6.17 4.17
CA ASN A 379 -20.38 -6.38 3.06
C ASN A 379 -21.86 -6.44 3.51
N ASN A 380 -22.20 -5.71 4.58
CA ASN A 380 -23.52 -5.74 5.17
C ASN A 380 -23.89 -4.34 5.71
N ALA A 381 -24.90 -3.71 5.12
CA ALA A 381 -25.36 -2.38 5.51
C ALA A 381 -25.87 -2.32 6.96
N ASP A 382 -26.30 -3.45 7.52
CA ASP A 382 -26.94 -3.55 8.83
C ASP A 382 -26.03 -4.17 9.91
N VAL A 383 -24.73 -4.33 9.64
CA VAL A 383 -23.79 -4.86 10.64
C VAL A 383 -23.76 -3.97 11.88
N THR A 384 -23.86 -4.57 13.06
CA THR A 384 -23.82 -3.80 14.32
C THR A 384 -22.41 -3.24 14.53
N ASP A 385 -22.26 -2.12 15.24
CA ASP A 385 -20.89 -1.67 15.50
C ASP A 385 -20.10 -2.47 16.53
N GLU A 386 -20.71 -3.36 17.30
CA GLU A 386 -19.94 -4.34 18.07
C GLU A 386 -19.26 -5.34 17.13
N GLU A 387 -20.01 -5.92 16.18
CA GLU A 387 -19.48 -6.85 15.18
C GLU A 387 -18.41 -6.19 14.30
N LEU A 388 -18.68 -4.97 13.81
CA LEU A 388 -17.72 -4.21 13.02
C LEU A 388 -16.44 -3.87 13.81
N SER A 389 -16.57 -3.45 15.06
CA SER A 389 -15.38 -3.16 15.89
C SER A 389 -14.59 -4.43 16.20
N ALA A 390 -15.27 -5.59 16.31
CA ALA A 390 -14.62 -6.87 16.55
C ALA A 390 -13.85 -7.36 15.33
N SER A 391 -14.41 -7.25 14.12
CA SER A 391 -13.73 -7.65 12.88
C SER A 391 -12.51 -6.78 12.57
N LEU A 392 -12.58 -5.48 12.85
CA LEU A 392 -11.48 -4.53 12.59
C LEU A 392 -10.40 -4.49 13.67
N ARG A 393 -10.68 -5.06 14.86
CA ARG A 393 -9.79 -5.01 16.02
C ARG A 393 -8.34 -5.41 15.74
N PRO A 394 -8.04 -6.43 14.90
CA PRO A 394 -6.66 -6.83 14.66
C PRO A 394 -5.77 -5.73 14.08
N PHE A 395 -6.36 -4.81 13.31
CA PHE A 395 -5.65 -3.71 12.65
C PHE A 395 -5.86 -2.37 13.36
N SER A 396 -7.06 -2.10 13.88
CA SER A 396 -7.42 -0.78 14.42
C SER A 396 -6.56 -0.33 15.59
N GLN A 397 -6.04 -1.26 16.39
CA GLN A 397 -5.14 -0.94 17.50
C GLN A 397 -3.79 -0.38 17.02
N ASP A 398 -3.23 -0.97 15.95
CA ASP A 398 -1.99 -0.51 15.35
C ASP A 398 -2.20 0.83 14.64
N TYR A 399 -3.30 0.97 13.91
CA TYR A 399 -3.64 2.20 13.21
C TYR A 399 -3.92 3.36 14.17
N ALA A 400 -4.58 3.10 15.30
CA ALA A 400 -4.75 4.11 16.35
C ALA A 400 -3.40 4.62 16.85
N ALA A 401 -2.44 3.73 17.11
CA ALA A 401 -1.10 4.11 17.56
C ALA A 401 -0.30 4.86 16.48
N LEU A 402 -0.41 4.44 15.22
CA LEU A 402 0.29 5.04 14.08
C LEU A 402 -0.30 6.38 13.66
N SER A 403 -1.62 6.59 13.81
CA SER A 403 -2.31 7.79 13.33
C SER A 403 -1.70 9.09 13.85
N GLY A 404 -1.31 9.13 15.12
CA GLY A 404 -0.68 10.30 15.75
C GLY A 404 0.75 10.57 15.29
N MET A 405 1.40 9.60 14.63
CA MET A 405 2.78 9.70 14.12
C MET A 405 2.88 9.46 12.60
N ALA A 406 1.79 9.38 11.85
CA ALA A 406 1.79 8.92 10.46
C ALA A 406 2.75 9.71 9.55
N ASP A 407 2.77 11.05 9.67
CA ASP A 407 3.68 11.91 8.92
C ASP A 407 5.16 11.67 9.27
N LEU A 408 5.46 11.46 10.55
CA LEU A 408 6.82 11.11 11.00
C LEU A 408 7.22 9.72 10.52
N MET A 409 6.30 8.76 10.61
CA MET A 409 6.51 7.40 10.16
C MET A 409 6.81 7.37 8.66
N ALA A 410 6.04 8.08 7.83
CA ALA A 410 6.31 8.21 6.40
C ALA A 410 7.73 8.72 6.12
N GLY A 411 8.19 9.73 6.88
CA GLY A 411 9.56 10.22 6.82
C GLY A 411 10.60 9.19 7.27
N TRP A 412 10.39 8.54 8.41
CA TRP A 412 11.32 7.53 8.94
C TRP A 412 11.43 6.29 8.07
N VAL A 413 10.33 5.83 7.48
CA VAL A 413 10.28 4.75 6.49
C VAL A 413 11.14 5.14 5.28
N TYR A 414 10.90 6.33 4.71
CA TYR A 414 11.68 6.82 3.56
C TYR A 414 13.17 7.03 3.88
N GLU A 415 13.49 7.46 5.09
CA GLU A 415 14.86 7.63 5.59
C GLU A 415 15.53 6.30 5.99
N GLY A 416 14.81 5.17 5.96
CA GLY A 416 15.33 3.85 6.33
C GLY A 416 15.71 3.73 7.80
N LYS A 417 14.97 4.45 8.66
CA LYS A 417 15.15 4.41 10.14
C LYS A 417 14.31 3.34 10.81
N VAL A 418 13.38 2.74 10.08
CA VAL A 418 12.42 1.75 10.58
C VAL A 418 12.98 0.36 10.36
N SER A 419 12.89 -0.47 11.38
CA SER A 419 13.10 -1.91 11.30
C SER A 419 11.98 -2.61 12.06
N ALA A 420 11.72 -3.88 11.75
CA ALA A 420 10.67 -4.63 12.41
C ALA A 420 11.05 -6.09 12.58
N LEU A 421 10.44 -6.73 13.57
CA LEU A 421 10.43 -8.17 13.78
C LEU A 421 8.97 -8.60 14.00
N VAL A 422 8.54 -9.64 13.31
CA VAL A 422 7.18 -10.19 13.41
C VAL A 422 7.27 -11.65 13.80
N GLU A 423 6.32 -12.12 14.61
CA GLU A 423 6.30 -13.47 15.13
C GLU A 423 6.15 -14.48 13.98
N HIS A 424 7.08 -15.41 13.88
CA HIS A 424 7.02 -16.52 12.94
C HIS A 424 6.16 -17.67 13.51
N ASP A 425 5.79 -18.61 12.65
CA ASP A 425 4.94 -19.74 13.02
C ASP A 425 5.62 -20.69 14.02
N ASP A 426 6.96 -20.67 14.09
CA ASP A 426 7.77 -21.44 15.04
C ASP A 426 7.97 -20.73 16.40
N HIS A 427 7.45 -19.51 16.55
CA HIS A 427 7.60 -18.64 17.73
C HIS A 427 9.07 -18.38 18.14
N SER A 428 9.99 -18.53 17.18
CA SER A 428 11.41 -18.36 17.43
C SER A 428 11.72 -16.94 17.93
N GLU A 429 12.66 -16.89 18.88
CA GLU A 429 13.28 -15.65 19.30
C GLU A 429 14.11 -15.07 18.16
N GLN A 430 13.97 -13.77 17.93
CA GLN A 430 14.60 -13.07 16.82
C GLN A 430 15.55 -11.99 17.33
N THR A 431 16.53 -11.63 16.50
CA THR A 431 17.47 -10.55 16.83
C THR A 431 17.64 -9.60 15.65
N LEU A 432 17.96 -8.34 15.95
CA LEU A 432 18.17 -7.29 14.96
C LEU A 432 19.39 -6.44 15.35
N ASP A 433 20.33 -6.28 14.42
CA ASP A 433 21.48 -5.37 14.57
C ASP A 433 21.03 -3.92 14.35
N LEU A 434 21.24 -3.07 15.36
CA LEU A 434 20.90 -1.65 15.38
C LEU A 434 22.14 -0.74 15.38
N GLY A 435 23.31 -1.27 15.06
CA GLY A 435 24.61 -0.59 15.15
C GLY A 435 25.34 -0.98 16.42
N MET A 436 25.46 -0.06 17.37
CA MET A 436 26.13 -0.31 18.66
C MET A 436 25.28 -1.15 19.64
N TRP A 437 24.07 -1.52 19.22
CA TRP A 437 23.13 -2.32 19.97
C TRP A 437 22.59 -3.43 19.10
N GLN A 438 22.22 -4.54 19.71
CA GLN A 438 21.33 -5.51 19.11
C GLN A 438 20.04 -5.55 19.93
N ALA A 439 18.90 -5.49 19.25
CA ALA A 439 17.62 -5.85 19.84
C ALA A 439 17.43 -7.36 19.77
N LYS A 440 16.84 -7.91 20.82
CA LYS A 440 16.51 -9.32 20.96
C LYS A 440 15.05 -9.40 21.37
N VAL A 441 14.23 -10.03 20.55
CA VAL A 441 12.77 -10.05 20.66
C VAL A 441 12.28 -11.48 20.82
N ALA A 442 11.57 -11.73 21.91
CA ALA A 442 10.81 -12.95 22.12
C ALA A 442 9.32 -12.63 22.00
N PHE A 443 8.56 -13.52 21.37
CA PHE A 443 7.13 -13.32 21.16
C PHE A 443 6.30 -14.11 22.16
N GLY A 444 5.24 -13.48 22.66
CA GLY A 444 4.40 -14.00 23.73
C GLY A 444 4.63 -13.32 25.07
N SER A 445 3.98 -13.84 26.11
CA SER A 445 4.10 -13.30 27.47
C SER A 445 5.33 -13.88 28.16
N ILE A 446 6.13 -13.04 28.81
CA ILE A 446 7.23 -13.48 29.66
C ILE A 446 6.83 -13.43 31.14
N ASP A 447 6.99 -14.55 31.84
CA ASP A 447 6.90 -14.62 33.30
C ASP A 447 8.27 -15.04 33.87
N ARG A 448 8.93 -14.13 34.59
CA ARG A 448 10.27 -14.35 35.21
C ARG A 448 11.28 -15.05 34.27
N ASN A 449 11.42 -14.53 33.05
CA ASN A 449 12.27 -15.06 31.95
C ASN A 449 11.80 -16.35 31.26
N ILE A 450 10.58 -16.82 31.54
CA ILE A 450 9.97 -17.93 30.80
C ILE A 450 9.00 -17.36 29.77
N VAL A 451 9.30 -17.59 28.49
CA VAL A 451 8.43 -17.18 27.37
C VAL A 451 7.29 -18.19 27.23
N LYS A 452 6.06 -17.72 27.29
CA LYS A 452 4.86 -18.47 26.88
C LYS A 452 4.45 -17.99 25.49
N PRO A 453 4.53 -18.84 24.46
CA PRO A 453 4.18 -18.47 23.09
C PRO A 453 2.75 -17.93 22.96
N ASN A 454 2.52 -17.08 21.97
CA ASN A 454 1.17 -16.65 21.63
C ASN A 454 0.34 -17.82 21.07
N VAL A 455 -0.97 -17.82 21.33
CA VAL A 455 -1.89 -18.82 20.76
C VAL A 455 -2.00 -18.68 19.24
N ILE A 456 -1.96 -17.44 18.75
CA ILE A 456 -1.91 -17.11 17.33
C ILE A 456 -0.68 -16.22 17.14
N SER A 457 0.18 -16.60 16.19
CA SER A 457 1.44 -15.91 15.90
C SER A 457 1.21 -14.51 15.34
N THR A 458 1.00 -13.54 16.23
CA THR A 458 0.59 -12.14 15.93
C THR A 458 1.48 -11.11 16.62
N GLY A 459 2.47 -11.56 17.39
CA GLY A 459 3.47 -10.70 18.01
C GLY A 459 4.26 -9.90 16.98
N ARG A 460 4.56 -8.66 17.31
CA ARG A 460 5.15 -7.70 16.37
C ARG A 460 5.79 -6.53 17.09
N VAL A 461 6.94 -6.08 16.60
CA VAL A 461 7.64 -4.89 17.08
C VAL A 461 8.24 -4.12 15.91
N ILE A 462 8.04 -2.80 15.88
CA ILE A 462 8.78 -1.83 15.09
C ILE A 462 9.80 -1.16 16.02
N ILE A 463 11.00 -0.95 15.50
CA ILE A 463 12.10 -0.24 16.13
C ILE A 463 12.52 0.90 15.19
N ILE A 464 12.40 2.13 15.67
CA ILE A 464 12.73 3.34 14.92
C ILE A 464 13.95 3.97 15.55
N LYS A 465 15.05 4.06 14.81
CA LYS A 465 16.30 4.64 15.30
C LYS A 465 16.26 6.18 15.22
N LEU A 466 16.21 6.85 16.37
CA LEU A 466 16.27 8.31 16.46
C LEU A 466 17.71 8.81 16.54
N ALA A 467 18.54 8.12 17.33
CA ALA A 467 19.97 8.39 17.52
C ALA A 467 20.71 7.06 17.76
N PRO A 468 22.05 7.03 17.90
CA PRO A 468 22.79 5.80 18.14
C PRO A 468 22.31 4.99 19.36
N ASP A 469 21.85 5.67 20.42
CA ASP A 469 21.38 5.08 21.68
C ASP A 469 19.91 5.42 22.00
N SER A 470 19.14 5.95 21.04
CA SER A 470 17.76 6.42 21.25
C SER A 470 16.81 5.84 20.21
N PHE A 471 15.72 5.25 20.67
CA PHE A 471 14.77 4.49 19.85
C PHE A 471 13.31 4.83 20.20
N ILE A 472 12.43 4.76 19.20
CA ILE A 472 10.99 4.54 19.42
C ILE A 472 10.69 3.08 19.14
N LEU A 473 9.93 2.47 20.04
CA LEU A 473 9.42 1.12 19.90
C LEU A 473 7.90 1.18 19.79
N LEU A 474 7.33 0.40 18.88
CA LEU A 474 5.89 0.22 18.72
C LEU A 474 5.65 -1.29 18.64
N GLY A 475 4.72 -1.85 19.40
CA GLY A 475 4.49 -3.29 19.30
C GLY A 475 3.38 -3.83 20.18
N SER A 476 3.14 -5.13 20.02
CA SER A 476 2.15 -5.93 20.76
C SER A 476 2.64 -7.37 20.85
N LEU A 477 2.27 -8.06 21.96
CA LEU A 477 2.51 -9.48 22.19
C LEU A 477 3.98 -9.92 22.03
N ALA A 478 4.89 -9.09 22.54
CA ALA A 478 6.32 -9.29 22.42
C ALA A 478 7.07 -8.73 23.62
N ASN A 479 8.29 -9.19 23.83
CA ASN A 479 9.24 -8.64 24.79
C ASN A 479 10.53 -8.32 24.07
N ILE A 480 11.12 -7.16 24.38
CA ILE A 480 12.35 -6.69 23.76
C ILE A 480 13.39 -6.40 24.83
N THR A 481 14.57 -6.98 24.65
CA THR A 481 15.79 -6.59 25.36
C THR A 481 16.85 -6.10 24.38
N PHE A 482 17.84 -5.40 24.91
CA PHE A 482 18.98 -4.93 24.15
C PHE A 482 20.24 -5.62 24.65
N LYS A 483 21.25 -5.67 23.78
CA LYS A 483 22.61 -6.00 24.20
C LYS A 483 23.61 -5.10 23.47
N PRO A 484 24.73 -4.75 24.11
CA PRO A 484 25.80 -4.03 23.45
C PRO A 484 26.37 -4.84 22.28
N LEU A 485 26.60 -4.18 21.15
CA LEU A 485 27.19 -4.75 19.94
C LEU A 485 28.33 -3.82 19.45
N LYS A 486 29.22 -4.33 18.59
CA LYS A 486 30.30 -3.57 17.95
C LYS A 486 31.12 -2.77 18.97
N GLU A 487 31.16 -1.45 18.85
CA GLU A 487 31.94 -0.55 19.72
C GLU A 487 31.52 -0.58 21.20
N ASN A 488 30.30 -1.05 21.50
CA ASN A 488 29.84 -1.24 22.87
C ASN A 488 30.00 -2.69 23.36
N SER A 489 30.51 -3.61 22.53
CA SER A 489 30.68 -5.01 22.93
C SER A 489 31.51 -5.15 24.20
N GLY A 490 31.01 -5.94 25.16
CA GLY A 490 31.67 -6.18 26.45
C GLY A 490 31.50 -5.07 27.50
N LYS A 491 30.94 -3.90 27.15
CA LYS A 491 30.67 -2.83 28.10
C LYS A 491 29.48 -3.16 29.02
N ALA A 492 29.51 -2.66 30.24
CA ALA A 492 28.32 -2.64 31.08
C ALA A 492 27.29 -1.70 30.44
N TRP A 493 26.00 -1.98 30.59
CA TRP A 493 24.97 -1.12 30.02
C TRP A 493 23.69 -1.16 30.86
N GLN A 494 22.81 -0.18 30.63
CA GLN A 494 21.47 -0.14 31.22
C GLN A 494 20.53 0.68 30.34
N TYR A 495 19.22 0.56 30.59
CA TYR A 495 18.25 1.55 30.15
C TYR A 495 18.54 2.86 30.87
N LEU A 496 18.81 3.93 30.12
CA LEU A 496 18.90 5.27 30.68
C LEU A 496 17.50 5.78 31.02
N LYS A 497 16.53 5.55 30.12
CA LYS A 497 15.13 5.90 30.33
C LYS A 497 14.24 5.08 29.40
N VAL A 498 13.09 4.63 29.91
CA VAL A 498 12.01 4.05 29.11
C VAL A 498 10.73 4.81 29.42
N GLU A 499 10.14 5.46 28.41
CA GLU A 499 8.89 6.21 28.54
C GLU A 499 7.80 5.52 27.74
N GLU A 500 6.71 5.15 28.39
CA GLU A 500 5.47 4.79 27.69
C GLU A 500 4.72 6.06 27.33
N GLY A 501 4.22 6.14 26.10
CA GLY A 501 3.53 7.34 25.64
C GLY A 501 2.64 7.12 24.43
N ILE A 502 2.12 8.24 23.92
CA ILE A 502 1.36 8.30 22.67
C ILE A 502 1.91 9.44 21.81
N TYR A 503 1.83 9.31 20.50
CA TYR A 503 2.02 10.45 19.61
C TYR A 503 0.70 11.17 19.40
N GLN A 504 0.74 12.50 19.47
CA GLN A 504 -0.38 13.38 19.11
C GLN A 504 0.17 14.45 18.17
N ASN A 505 -0.31 14.44 16.91
CA ASN A 505 0.10 15.38 15.87
C ASN A 505 1.64 15.49 15.75
N GLY A 506 2.32 14.34 15.66
CA GLY A 506 3.78 14.26 15.54
C GLY A 506 4.56 14.58 16.82
N THR A 507 3.89 14.81 17.96
CA THR A 507 4.57 15.05 19.25
C THR A 507 4.38 13.87 20.20
N PHE A 508 5.49 13.31 20.69
CA PHE A 508 5.45 12.28 21.74
C PHE A 508 4.99 12.87 23.07
N LYS A 509 3.96 12.29 23.67
CA LYS A 509 3.42 12.62 24.99
C LYS A 509 3.67 11.44 25.93
N SER A 510 4.62 11.64 26.82
CA SER A 510 4.95 10.68 27.87
C SER A 510 3.78 10.52 28.83
N LEU A 511 3.34 9.29 29.05
CA LEU A 511 2.31 8.92 30.03
C LEU A 511 2.93 8.52 31.36
N ARG A 512 4.01 7.72 31.32
CA ARG A 512 4.76 7.28 32.50
C ARG A 512 6.16 6.83 32.11
N VAL A 513 7.04 6.76 33.12
CA VAL A 513 8.36 6.11 32.99
C VAL A 513 8.24 4.67 33.46
N LEU A 514 8.74 3.73 32.67
CA LEU A 514 8.86 2.33 33.03
C LEU A 514 10.24 2.08 33.64
N ASN A 515 10.29 1.37 34.77
CA ASN A 515 11.53 1.04 35.49
C ASN A 515 11.27 -0.13 36.46
N GLY A 516 12.31 -0.75 37.01
CA GLY A 516 12.17 -1.92 37.88
C GLY A 516 11.63 -3.13 37.12
N ASP A 517 10.59 -3.80 37.63
CA ASP A 517 10.06 -5.04 37.06
C ASP A 517 9.69 -4.92 35.57
N GLU A 518 9.23 -3.75 35.13
CA GLU A 518 8.91 -3.46 33.73
C GLU A 518 10.13 -3.44 32.80
N THR A 519 11.36 -3.35 33.32
CA THR A 519 12.61 -3.32 32.55
C THR A 519 13.63 -4.39 32.96
N ASP A 520 13.51 -4.99 34.14
CA ASP A 520 14.51 -5.91 34.72
C ASP A 520 14.47 -7.32 34.12
N TRP A 521 13.28 -7.80 33.75
CA TRP A 521 13.03 -9.20 33.38
C TRP A 521 12.93 -9.40 31.87
N GLY A 522 14.02 -9.13 31.17
CA GLY A 522 14.09 -9.20 29.71
C GLY A 522 13.70 -7.88 29.02
N GLY A 523 13.68 -6.75 29.74
CA GLY A 523 13.34 -5.45 29.16
C GLY A 523 11.83 -5.22 29.01
N PRO A 524 11.43 -4.11 28.35
CA PRO A 524 10.05 -3.71 28.21
C PRO A 524 9.16 -4.78 27.57
N ARG A 525 7.94 -4.93 28.11
CA ARG A 525 6.92 -5.87 27.63
C ARG A 525 5.83 -5.16 26.86
N PHE A 526 5.40 -5.76 25.76
CA PHE A 526 4.23 -5.38 24.99
C PHE A 526 3.16 -6.45 25.20
N ASP A 527 2.07 -6.07 25.88
CA ASP A 527 0.90 -6.92 26.06
C ASP A 527 0.04 -6.94 24.79
N ARG A 528 -1.24 -7.33 24.92
CA ARG A 528 -2.21 -7.36 23.81
C ARG A 528 -2.47 -6.02 23.15
N ARG A 529 -2.40 -4.92 23.93
CA ARG A 529 -2.60 -3.57 23.41
C ARG A 529 -1.32 -3.11 22.72
N THR A 530 -1.46 -2.54 21.53
CA THR A 530 -0.34 -1.86 20.87
C THR A 530 0.12 -0.66 21.69
N THR A 531 1.41 -0.66 22.06
CA THR A 531 2.03 0.36 22.93
C THR A 531 3.21 1.04 22.23
N VAL A 532 3.42 2.33 22.52
CA VAL A 532 4.59 3.09 22.06
C VAL A 532 5.51 3.38 23.22
N LEU A 533 6.79 3.04 23.08
CA LEU A 533 7.84 3.35 24.04
C LEU A 533 8.90 4.24 23.41
N LYS A 534 9.41 5.21 24.16
CA LYS A 534 10.68 5.89 23.85
C LYS A 534 11.75 5.31 24.77
N VAL A 535 12.83 4.80 24.18
CA VAL A 535 13.90 4.10 24.89
C VAL A 535 15.23 4.78 24.62
N ASP A 536 15.89 5.21 25.69
CA ASP A 536 17.27 5.70 25.67
C ASP A 536 18.16 4.70 26.41
N LEU A 537 19.28 4.32 25.80
CA LEU A 537 20.26 3.36 26.31
C LEU A 537 21.56 4.06 26.70
N VAL A 538 22.36 3.42 27.55
CA VAL A 538 23.71 3.89 27.86
C VAL A 538 24.65 2.71 28.10
N ALA A 539 25.81 2.74 27.46
CA ALA A 539 26.94 1.85 27.74
C ALA A 539 27.94 2.58 28.66
N ARG A 540 28.58 1.84 29.57
CA ARG A 540 29.50 2.33 30.60
C ARG A 540 30.87 1.65 30.50
#